data_AF-A0AAW4WSN6-F1
#
_entry.id   AF-A0AAW4WSN6-F1
#
_cell.length_a   1.000
_cell.length_b   1.000
_cell.length_c   1.000
_cell.angle_alpha   90.00
_cell.angle_beta   90.00
_cell.angle_gamma   90.00
#
_symmetry.space_group_name_H-M   'P 1'
#
loop_
_entity.id
_entity.type
_entity.pdbx_description
1 polymer ?
#
loop_
_entity_poly.entity_id
_entity_poly.type
_entity_poly.pdbx_seq_one_letter_code
_entity_poly.pdbx_strand_id
1 'polypeptide(L)'
;MNILVDSVLKKKIQIENRKHRRGIYYLWLFEKISFALVIAYIVLFPIYCVATGEFVSTNMRTGELSYFLVAMLTSTFGSMGLAAVLFIYVLRIRLEHTFIG
;
A
#
# COMPACT_ATOMS: atom_id res chain seq x y z
N MET A 1 -26.88 -12.64 41.67
CA MET A 1 -27.15 -12.60 40.21
C MET A 1 -26.26 -11.55 39.54
N ASN A 2 -24.96 -11.82 39.40
CA ASN A 2 -23.97 -10.86 38.83
C ASN A 2 -22.84 -11.56 38.05
N ILE A 3 -22.44 -12.76 38.46
CA ILE A 3 -21.33 -13.52 37.87
C ILE A 3 -21.60 -13.90 36.39
N LEU A 4 -22.86 -14.19 36.05
CA LEU A 4 -23.25 -14.62 34.70
C LEU A 4 -23.24 -13.45 33.70
N VAL A 5 -23.71 -12.27 34.11
CA VAL A 5 -23.65 -11.02 33.32
C VAL A 5 -22.20 -10.63 33.04
N ASP A 6 -21.33 -10.78 34.04
CA ASP A 6 -19.91 -10.44 33.95
C ASP A 6 -19.15 -11.39 33.00
N SER A 7 -19.48 -12.69 33.03
CA SER A 7 -18.90 -13.67 32.10
C SER A 7 -19.28 -13.44 30.63
N VAL A 8 -20.52 -12.99 30.37
CA VAL A 8 -20.99 -12.66 29.01
C VAL A 8 -20.29 -11.41 28.49
N LEU A 9 -20.13 -10.39 29.34
CA LEU A 9 -19.43 -9.15 28.99
C LEU A 9 -17.95 -9.43 28.69
N LYS A 10 -17.29 -10.22 29.54
CA LYS A 10 -15.89 -10.65 29.35
C LYS A 10 -15.70 -11.41 28.04
N LYS A 11 -16.66 -12.27 27.67
CA LYS A 11 -16.62 -13.04 26.41
C LYS A 11 -16.80 -12.14 25.19
N LYS A 12 -17.67 -11.12 25.26
CA LYS A 12 -17.83 -10.11 24.19
C LYS A 12 -16.55 -9.30 23.97
N ILE A 13 -15.93 -8.79 25.04
CA ILE A 13 -14.67 -8.02 24.99
C ILE A 13 -13.54 -8.88 24.38
N GLN A 14 -13.44 -10.16 24.74
CA GLN A 14 -12.45 -11.07 24.14
C GLN A 14 -12.68 -11.35 22.64
N ILE A 15 -13.92 -11.35 22.17
CA ILE A 15 -14.24 -11.52 20.75
C ILE A 15 -13.86 -10.24 19.98
N GLU A 16 -14.19 -9.08 20.54
CA GLU A 16 -13.88 -7.78 19.96
C GLU A 16 -12.38 -7.54 19.85
N ASN A 17 -11.61 -7.83 20.92
CA ASN A 17 -10.16 -7.76 20.90
C ASN A 17 -9.51 -8.74 19.90
N ARG A 18 -10.08 -9.93 19.72
CA ARG A 18 -9.61 -10.89 18.69
C ARG A 18 -9.89 -10.39 17.27
N LYS A 19 -11.06 -9.79 17.03
CA LYS A 19 -11.39 -9.18 15.74
C LYS A 19 -10.47 -7.99 15.44
N HIS A 20 -10.16 -7.19 16.46
CA HIS A 20 -9.23 -6.07 16.33
C HIS A 20 -7.81 -6.51 15.94
N ARG A 21 -7.26 -7.52 16.63
CA ARG A 21 -5.94 -8.08 16.27
C ARG A 21 -5.90 -8.61 14.84
N ARG A 22 -6.96 -9.27 14.37
CA ARG A 22 -7.05 -9.73 12.99
C ARG A 22 -7.12 -8.56 12.01
N GLY A 23 -7.88 -7.51 12.32
CA GLY A 23 -7.97 -6.31 11.48
C GLY A 23 -6.61 -5.63 11.29
N ILE A 24 -5.85 -5.43 12.38
CA ILE A 24 -4.49 -4.87 12.32
C ILE A 24 -3.57 -5.77 11.51
N TYR A 25 -3.66 -7.10 11.67
CA TYR A 25 -2.87 -8.05 10.90
C TYR A 25 -3.14 -7.98 9.39
N TYR A 26 -4.41 -7.88 8.98
CA TYR A 26 -4.76 -7.70 7.57
C TYR A 26 -4.24 -6.36 7.02
N LEU A 27 -4.33 -5.28 7.80
CA LEU A 27 -3.79 -3.97 7.41
C LEU A 27 -2.26 -4.02 7.23
N TRP A 28 -1.57 -4.72 8.12
CA TRP A 28 -0.12 -4.92 8.04
C TRP A 28 0.26 -5.71 6.79
N LEU A 29 -0.43 -6.81 6.51
CA LEU A 29 -0.20 -7.62 5.32
C LEU A 29 -0.47 -6.82 4.04
N PHE A 30 -1.57 -6.07 4.01
CA PHE A 30 -1.93 -5.20 2.89
C PHE A 30 -0.86 -4.15 2.63
N GLU A 31 -0.36 -3.46 3.66
CA GLU A 31 0.75 -2.51 3.51
C GLU A 31 1.97 -3.14 2.83
N LYS A 32 2.39 -4.34 3.26
CA LYS A 32 3.57 -5.01 2.68
C LYS A 32 3.37 -5.43 1.23
N ILE A 33 2.19 -5.96 0.91
CA ILE A 33 1.84 -6.33 -0.46
C ILE A 33 1.80 -5.08 -1.36
N SER A 34 1.12 -4.02 -0.92
CA SER A 34 1.06 -2.76 -1.66
C SER A 34 2.44 -2.16 -1.88
N PHE A 35 3.31 -2.18 -0.86
CA PHE A 35 4.69 -1.70 -1.00
C PHE A 35 5.47 -2.48 -2.07
N ALA A 36 5.43 -3.81 -2.00
CA ALA A 36 6.11 -4.66 -2.98
C ALA A 36 5.58 -4.41 -4.41
N LEU A 37 4.28 -4.23 -4.56
CA LEU A 37 3.64 -3.97 -5.86
C LEU A 37 4.07 -2.61 -6.45
N VAL A 38 4.16 -1.56 -5.62
CA VAL A 38 4.62 -0.25 -6.06
C VAL A 38 6.09 -0.30 -6.49
N ILE A 39 6.96 -0.96 -5.73
CA ILE A 39 8.37 -1.14 -6.11
C ILE A 39 8.49 -1.95 -7.40
N ALA A 40 7.72 -3.04 -7.54
CA ALA A 40 7.68 -3.83 -8.75
C ALA A 40 7.26 -2.97 -9.96
N TYR A 41 6.26 -2.11 -9.82
CA TYR A 41 5.85 -1.19 -10.87
C TYR A 41 6.97 -0.23 -11.28
N ILE A 42 7.65 0.42 -10.31
CA ILE A 42 8.73 1.38 -10.57
C ILE A 42 9.87 0.75 -11.39
N VAL A 43 10.13 -0.55 -11.21
CA VAL A 43 11.21 -1.26 -11.93
C VAL A 43 10.71 -1.86 -13.24
N LEU A 44 9.57 -2.55 -13.23
CA LEU A 44 9.10 -3.32 -14.38
C LEU A 44 8.50 -2.44 -15.48
N PHE A 45 7.82 -1.34 -15.13
CA PHE A 45 7.17 -0.49 -16.11
C PHE A 45 8.17 0.18 -17.08
N PRO A 46 9.28 0.78 -16.63
CA PRO A 46 10.31 1.29 -17.54
C PRO A 46 10.91 0.21 -18.45
N ILE A 47 11.20 -0.98 -17.88
CA ILE A 47 11.77 -2.09 -18.65
C ILE A 47 10.80 -2.54 -19.75
N TYR A 48 9.51 -2.66 -19.40
CA TYR A 48 8.46 -2.98 -20.34
C TYR A 48 8.40 -1.95 -21.49
N CYS A 49 8.35 -0.66 -21.18
CA CYS A 49 8.32 0.41 -22.18
C CYS A 49 9.55 0.40 -23.10
N VAL A 50 10.74 0.15 -22.56
CA VAL A 50 11.97 0.04 -23.36
C VAL A 50 11.92 -1.19 -24.28
N ALA A 51 11.42 -2.33 -23.80
CA ALA A 51 11.36 -3.56 -24.56
C ALA A 51 10.31 -3.54 -25.68
N THR A 52 9.17 -2.88 -25.46
CA THR A 52 8.06 -2.82 -26.44
C THR A 52 8.08 -1.57 -27.31
N GLY A 53 8.81 -0.53 -26.91
CA GLY A 53 8.75 0.79 -27.55
C GLY A 53 7.50 1.61 -27.16
N GLU A 54 6.64 1.07 -26.29
CA GLU A 54 5.45 1.77 -25.80
C GLU A 54 5.84 3.00 -24.98
N PHE A 55 5.15 4.13 -25.24
CA PHE A 55 5.41 5.43 -24.61
C PHE A 55 6.82 6.01 -24.84
N VAL A 56 7.63 5.40 -25.71
CA VAL A 56 8.90 5.95 -26.19
C VAL A 56 8.60 6.74 -27.46
N SER A 57 9.05 8.00 -27.52
CA SER A 57 8.86 8.84 -28.69
C SER A 57 10.20 9.20 -29.33
N THR A 58 10.20 9.51 -30.62
CA THR A 58 11.37 10.08 -31.29
C THR A 58 11.30 11.59 -31.28
N ASN A 59 12.37 12.24 -30.87
CA ASN A 59 12.49 13.69 -30.92
C ASN A 59 12.61 14.12 -32.39
N MET A 60 11.59 14.81 -32.91
CA MET A 60 11.56 15.23 -34.32
C MET A 60 12.67 16.22 -34.70
N ARG A 61 13.32 16.85 -33.73
CA ARG A 61 14.41 17.81 -33.99
C ARG A 61 15.80 17.17 -34.01
N THR A 62 16.04 16.16 -33.18
CA THR A 62 17.36 15.49 -33.06
C THR A 62 17.39 14.08 -33.65
N GLY A 63 16.23 13.47 -33.89
CA GLY A 63 16.10 12.07 -34.31
C GLY A 63 16.32 11.04 -33.19
N GLU A 64 16.59 11.50 -31.96
CA GLU A 64 16.90 10.63 -30.81
C GLU A 64 15.65 10.08 -30.12
N LEU A 65 15.79 8.95 -29.43
CA LEU A 65 14.72 8.40 -28.59
C LEU A 65 14.55 9.25 -27.31
N SER A 66 13.30 9.53 -26.98
CA SER A 66 12.86 10.26 -25.80
C SER A 66 12.06 9.34 -24.90
N TYR A 67 12.52 9.20 -23.65
CA TYR A 67 11.88 8.44 -22.59
C TYR A 67 11.11 9.32 -21.62
N PHE A 68 10.84 10.58 -21.98
CA PHE A 68 10.23 11.56 -21.10
C PHE A 68 8.89 11.08 -20.53
N LEU A 69 8.02 10.52 -21.38
CA LEU A 69 6.70 10.05 -20.96
C LEU A 69 6.80 8.83 -20.03
N VAL A 70 7.70 7.90 -20.33
CA VAL A 70 8.02 6.75 -19.46
C VAL A 70 8.47 7.24 -18.09
N ALA A 71 9.42 8.17 -18.05
CA ALA A 71 9.95 8.73 -16.81
C ALA A 71 8.85 9.44 -16.00
N MET A 72 8.04 10.28 -16.65
CA MET A 72 6.93 11.00 -16.03
C MET A 72 5.89 10.06 -15.42
N LEU A 73 5.44 9.04 -16.16
CA LEU A 73 4.44 8.08 -15.68
C LEU A 73 5.01 7.27 -14.51
N THR A 74 6.23 6.77 -14.64
CA THR A 74 6.92 5.99 -13.59
C THR A 74 7.04 6.81 -12.30
N SER A 75 7.50 8.07 -12.40
CA SER A 75 7.67 8.94 -11.24
C SER A 75 6.33 9.30 -10.60
N THR A 76 5.31 9.60 -11.41
CA THR A 76 3.99 10.02 -10.91
C THR A 76 3.29 8.87 -10.20
N PHE A 77 3.13 7.73 -10.87
CA PHE A 77 2.46 6.58 -10.25
C PHE A 77 3.29 5.95 -9.13
N GLY A 78 4.62 5.93 -9.27
CA GLY A 78 5.53 5.48 -8.22
C GLY A 78 5.40 6.33 -6.95
N SER A 79 5.45 7.66 -7.09
CA SER A 79 5.31 8.58 -5.94
C SER A 79 3.91 8.52 -5.31
N MET A 80 2.84 8.47 -6.11
CA MET A 80 1.47 8.29 -5.61
C MET A 80 1.32 6.97 -4.86
N GLY A 81 1.88 5.87 -5.40
CA GLY A 81 1.85 4.56 -4.76
C GLY A 81 2.60 4.54 -3.42
N LEU A 82 3.81 5.12 -3.38
CA LEU A 82 4.59 5.23 -2.15
C LEU A 82 3.87 6.09 -1.10
N ALA A 83 3.25 7.20 -1.51
CA ALA A 83 2.45 8.03 -0.62
C ALA A 83 1.27 7.25 -0.04
N ALA A 84 0.53 6.49 -0.86
CA ALA A 84 -0.57 5.65 -0.40
C ALA A 84 -0.13 4.60 0.63
N VAL A 85 1.01 3.94 0.40
CA VAL A 85 1.60 2.99 1.36
C VAL A 85 1.95 3.68 2.69
N LEU A 86 2.53 4.88 2.64
CA LEU A 86 2.83 5.66 3.85
C LEU A 86 1.55 6.02 4.61
N PHE A 87 0.47 6.41 3.91
CA PHE A 87 -0.82 6.66 4.55
C PHE A 87 -1.37 5.42 5.25
N ILE A 88 -1.32 4.25 4.62
CA ILE A 88 -1.75 2.98 5.22
C ILE A 88 -0.90 2.66 6.46
N TYR A 89 0.41 2.86 6.39
CA TYR A 89 1.32 2.66 7.52
C TYR A 89 0.97 3.55 8.71
N VAL A 90 0.77 4.85 8.47
CA VAL A 90 0.37 5.80 9.51
C VAL A 90 -0.99 5.42 10.10
N LEU A 91 -1.96 5.04 9.25
CA LEU A 91 -3.27 4.58 9.70
C LEU A 91 -3.15 3.33 10.57
N ARG A 92 -2.33 2.34 10.19
CA ARG A 92 -2.11 1.12 10.99
C ARG A 92 -1.59 1.48 12.39
N ILE A 93 -0.57 2.33 12.47
CA ILE A 93 0.03 2.76 13.74
C ILE A 93 -1.00 3.49 14.60
N ARG A 94 -1.79 4.39 14.02
CA ARG A 94 -2.84 5.09 14.76
C ARG A 94 -3.88 4.13 15.30
N LEU A 95 -4.31 3.14 14.51
CA LEU A 95 -5.23 2.10 14.98
C LEU A 95 -4.57 1.26 16.09
N GLU A 96 -3.32 0.82 15.93
CA GLU A 96 -2.61 0.10 17.00
C GLU A 96 -2.61 0.88 18.32
N HIS A 97 -2.32 2.18 18.30
CA HIS A 97 -2.36 3.02 19.50
C HIS A 97 -3.76 3.20 20.11
N THR A 98 -4.81 3.37 19.29
CA THR A 98 -6.18 3.57 19.78
C THR A 98 -6.78 2.31 20.40
N PHE A 99 -6.34 1.11 19.99
CA PHE A 99 -6.95 -0.15 20.39
C PHE A 99 -6.11 -0.99 21.36
N ILE A 100 -4.84 -0.62 21.58
CA ILE A 100 -3.94 -1.30 22.53
C ILE A 100 -3.65 -0.42 23.77
N GLY A 101 -3.93 0.89 23.71
CA GLY A 101 -3.97 1.78 24.88
C GLY A 101 -5.26 1.62 25.68
#